data_AF-A0A9D8PAJ6-F1
#
_entry.id   AF-A0A9D8PAJ6-F1
#
_cell.length_a   1.000
_cell.length_b   1.000
_cell.length_c   1.000
_cell.angle_alpha   90.00
_cell.angle_beta   90.00
_cell.angle_gamma   90.00
#
_symmetry.space_group_name_H-M   'P 1'
#
loop_
_entity.id
_entity.type
_entity.pdbx_description
1 polymer ?
#
loop_
_entity_poly.entity_id
_entity_poly.type
_entity_poly.pdbx_seq_one_letter_code
_entity_poly.pdbx_strand_id
1 'polypeptide(L)' 'MAEGKTFFIDTTKCTACRGCQVACKQWNQRPGEKTYNQGSHQNPPDLSANTWKVVRFSETTGEKVNWYFFP' A
#
# COMPACT_ATOMS: atom_id res chain seq x y z
N MET A 1 7.06 19.82 -25.25
CA MET A 1 6.52 18.66 -24.50
C MET A 1 7.13 18.76 -23.11
N ALA A 2 6.33 18.85 -22.04
CA ALA A 2 6.91 18.92 -20.70
C ALA A 2 7.69 17.63 -20.43
N GLU A 3 8.96 17.74 -20.06
CA GLU A 3 9.82 16.63 -19.63
C GLU A 3 9.41 16.15 -18.21
N GLY A 4 8.18 15.68 -18.06
CA GLY A 4 7.65 15.17 -16.79
C GLY A 4 8.10 13.74 -16.49
N LYS A 5 8.01 13.35 -15.21
CA LYS A 5 8.11 11.95 -14.77
C LYS A 5 6.71 11.44 -14.40
N THR A 6 6.43 10.18 -14.70
CA THR A 6 5.16 9.52 -14.40
C THR A 6 5.39 8.10 -13.88
N PHE A 7 4.49 7.64 -13.01
CA PHE A 7 4.42 6.25 -12.56
C PHE A 7 3.13 5.62 -13.10
N PHE A 8 3.25 4.44 -13.69
CA PHE A 8 2.11 3.56 -13.98
C PHE A 8 2.14 2.41 -12.97
N ILE A 9 1.07 2.26 -12.19
CA ILE A 9 0.95 1.21 -11.18
C ILE A 9 -0.22 0.31 -11.58
N ASP A 10 0.12 -0.85 -12.15
CA ASP A 10 -0.85 -1.87 -12.54
C ASP A 10 -1.30 -2.68 -11.32
N THR A 11 -2.47 -2.35 -10.78
CA THR A 11 -3.03 -3.01 -9.59
C THR A 11 -3.46 -4.45 -9.86
N THR A 12 -3.68 -4.84 -11.12
CA THR A 12 -4.08 -6.21 -11.48
C THR A 12 -2.95 -7.23 -11.26
N LYS A 13 -1.70 -6.75 -11.19
CA LYS A 13 -0.50 -7.56 -10.92
C LYS A 13 0.01 -7.43 -9.49
N CYS A 14 -0.62 -6.59 -8.68
CA CYS A 14 -0.24 -6.43 -7.29
C CYS A 14 -0.59 -7.70 -6.51
N THR A 15 0.35 -8.18 -5.68
CA THR A 15 0.16 -9.34 -4.80
C THR A 15 0.09 -8.94 -3.32
N ALA A 16 -0.01 -7.65 -3.04
CA ALA A 16 0.03 -7.07 -1.71
C ALA A 16 1.22 -7.52 -0.83
N CYS A 17 2.37 -7.81 -1.44
CA CYS A 17 3.58 -8.23 -0.70
C CYS A 17 4.13 -7.16 0.26
N ARG A 18 3.67 -5.91 0.14
CA ARG A 18 4.11 -4.72 0.92
C ARG A 18 5.60 -4.37 0.77
N GLY A 19 6.28 -4.94 -0.23
CA GLY A 19 7.68 -4.59 -0.53
C GLY A 19 7.89 -3.10 -0.79
N CYS A 20 6.98 -2.45 -1.52
CA CYS A 20 7.03 -1.00 -1.79
C CYS A 20 6.90 -0.15 -0.51
N GLN A 21 6.06 -0.56 0.44
CA GLN A 21 5.89 0.12 1.72
C GLN A 21 7.16 0.02 2.58
N VAL A 22 7.77 -1.17 2.64
CA VAL A 22 9.04 -1.39 3.35
C VAL A 22 10.18 -0.64 2.68
N ALA A 23 10.30 -0.71 1.35
CA ALA A 23 11.34 -0.03 0.58
C ALA A 23 11.27 1.49 0.74
N CYS A 24 10.06 2.06 0.72
CA CYS A 24 9.87 3.50 0.96
C CYS A 24 10.42 3.93 2.33
N LYS A 25 10.17 3.13 3.39
CA LYS A 25 10.70 3.43 4.72
C LYS A 25 12.21 3.22 4.80
N GLN A 26 12.72 2.14 4.22
CA GLN A 26 14.14 1.81 4.21
C GLN A 26 14.96 2.90 3.52
N TRP A 27 14.53 3.34 2.33
CA TRP A 27 15.22 4.39 1.57
C TRP A 27 15.20 5.74 2.31
N ASN A 28 14.06 6.09 2.90
CA ASN A 28 13.87 7.38 3.57
C ASN A 28 14.16 7.36 5.07
N GLN A 29 14.75 6.27 5.59
CA GLN A 29 15.10 6.08 6.99
C GLN A 29 13.94 6.39 7.96
N ARG A 30 12.72 5.99 7.59
CA ARG A 30 11.52 6.21 8.39
C ARG A 30 11.26 5.04 9.34
N PRO A 31 10.89 5.30 10.60
CA PRO A 31 10.62 4.24 11.55
C PRO A 31 9.31 3.50 11.25
N GLY A 32 9.22 2.27 11.78
CA GLY A 32 7.93 1.59 11.94
C GLY A 32 7.04 2.34 12.93
N GLU A 33 5.73 2.23 12.76
CA GLU A 33 4.75 2.79 13.70
C GLU A 33 4.13 1.67 14.52
N LYS A 34 3.80 1.95 15.78
CA LYS A 34 3.02 1.01 16.59
C LYS A 34 1.59 0.98 16.06
N THR A 35 1.17 -0.17 15.59
CA THR A 35 -0.17 -0.41 15.07
C THR A 35 -0.77 -1.63 15.74
N TYR A 36 -2.08 -1.79 15.63
CA TYR A 36 -2.80 -2.98 16.06
C TYR A 36 -3.71 -3.43 14.92
N ASN A 37 -4.07 -4.72 14.93
CA ASN A 37 -4.98 -5.26 13.94
C ASN A 37 -6.42 -4.82 14.26
N GLN A 38 -7.11 -4.22 13.29
CA GLN A 38 -8.50 -3.74 13.41
C GLN A 38 -9.49 -4.60 12.61
N GLY A 39 -9.12 -5.84 12.28
CA GLY A 39 -9.90 -6.72 11.40
C GLY A 39 -9.50 -6.63 9.92
N SER A 40 -8.28 -6.18 9.63
CA SER A 40 -7.73 -6.11 8.27
C SER A 40 -6.23 -6.38 8.25
N HIS A 41 -5.76 -6.93 7.13
CA HIS A 41 -4.32 -7.10 6.86
C HIS A 41 -3.60 -5.77 6.57
N GLN A 42 -4.35 -4.71 6.23
CA GLN A 42 -3.80 -3.36 6.03
C GLN A 42 -3.22 -2.83 7.34
N ASN A 43 -1.94 -2.44 7.32
CA ASN A 43 -1.31 -1.72 8.43
C ASN A 43 -0.03 -1.00 7.94
N PRO A 44 0.24 0.26 8.37
CA PRO A 44 -0.62 1.14 9.19
C PRO A 44 -2.00 1.43 8.57
N PRO A 45 -2.98 1.92 9.35
CA PRO A 45 -4.33 2.16 8.83
C PRO A 45 -4.36 3.25 7.76
N ASP A 46 -3.46 4.24 7.85
CA ASP A 46 -3.36 5.32 6.90
C ASP A 46 -1.91 5.85 6.78
N LEU A 47 -1.73 6.83 5.89
CA LEU A 47 -0.51 7.61 5.76
C LEU A 47 -0.21 8.41 7.03
N SER A 48 1.05 8.72 7.24
CA SER A 48 1.51 9.55 8.36
C SER A 48 2.82 10.25 8.00
N ALA A 49 3.34 11.07 8.92
CA ALA A 49 4.68 11.65 8.78
C ALA A 49 5.80 10.59 8.59
N ASN A 50 5.58 9.36 9.09
CA ASN A 50 6.53 8.25 9.01
C ASN A 50 6.12 7.19 7.98
N THR A 51 4.93 7.26 7.39
CA THR A 51 4.42 6.30 6.40
C THR A 51 3.89 7.04 5.18
N TRP A 52 4.71 7.14 4.13
CA TRP A 52 4.35 7.83 2.88
C TRP A 52 3.73 6.91 1.83
N LYS A 53 3.78 5.60 2.08
CA LYS A 53 3.24 4.56 1.22
C LYS A 53 2.54 3.52 2.07
N VAL A 54 1.30 3.17 1.72
CA VAL A 54 0.55 2.12 2.42
C VAL A 54 -0.19 1.28 1.40
N VAL A 55 0.02 -0.03 1.40
CA VAL A 55 -0.78 -0.92 0.56
C VAL A 55 -2.16 -1.05 1.18
N ARG A 56 -3.19 -0.62 0.45
CA ARG A 56 -4.58 -0.69 0.89
C ARG A 56 -5.27 -1.96 0.41
N PHE A 57 -6.10 -2.52 1.27
CA PHE A 57 -6.83 -3.76 1.02
C PHE A 57 -8.33 -3.46 0.97
N SER A 58 -9.01 -3.95 -0.06
CA SER A 58 -10.47 -3.83 -0.20
C SER A 58 -11.04 -5.17 -0.61
N GLU A 59 -11.93 -5.72 0.23
CA GLU A 59 -12.63 -6.98 -0.03
C GLU A 59 -14.04 -6.67 -0.51
N THR A 60 -14.47 -7.32 -1.57
CA THR A 60 -15.86 -7.21 -2.06
C THR A 60 -16.41 -8.58 -2.42
N THR A 61 -17.71 -8.74 -2.21
CA THR A 61 -18.45 -9.95 -2.54
C THR A 61 -19.36 -9.65 -3.73
N GLY A 62 -18.92 -10.06 -4.91
CA GLY A 62 -19.76 -10.11 -6.12
C GLY A 62 -20.20 -11.54 -6.39
N GLU A 63 -20.19 -11.98 -7.67
CA GLU A 63 -20.34 -13.40 -8.01
C GLU A 63 -19.24 -14.29 -7.39
N LYS A 64 -18.06 -13.69 -7.14
CA LYS A 64 -16.93 -14.29 -6.42
C LYS A 64 -16.37 -13.28 -5.41
N VAL A 65 -15.66 -13.79 -4.40
CA VAL A 65 -14.88 -12.95 -3.50
C VAL A 65 -13.72 -12.34 -4.29
N ASN A 66 -13.62 -11.02 -4.27
CA ASN A 66 -12.50 -10.29 -4.85
C ASN A 66 -11.72 -9.59 -3.74
N TRP A 67 -10.40 -9.62 -3.87
CA TRP A 67 -9.50 -8.92 -2.97
C TRP A 67 -8.64 -7.95 -3.78
N TYR A 68 -8.94 -6.67 -3.65
CA TYR A 68 -8.28 -5.60 -4.40
C TYR A 68 -7.18 -4.94 -3.57
N PHE A 69 -6.08 -4.63 -4.26
CA PHE A 69 -4.90 -4.02 -3.64
C PHE A 69 -4.57 -2.70 -4.33
N PHE A 70 -4.47 -1.65 -3.53
CA PHE A 70 -4.15 -0.31 -4.01
C PHE A 70 -2.83 0.16 -3.41
N PRO A 71 -2.03 0.90 -4.19
CA PRO A 71 -0.68 1.22 -3.80
C PRO A 71 -0.64 2.38 -2.81
#